data_AF-A0A1H4EIP2-F1
#
_entry.id   AF-A0A1H4EIP2-F1
#
_cell.length_a   1.000
_cell.length_b   1.000
_cell.length_c   1.000
_cell.angle_alpha   90.00
_cell.angle_beta   90.00
_cell.angle_gamma   90.00
#
_symmetry.space_group_name_H-M   'P 1'
#
loop_
_entity.id
_entity.type
_entity.pdbx_description
1 polymer ?
#
loop_
_entity_poly.entity_id
_entity_poly.type
_entity_poly.pdbx_seq_one_letter_code
_entity_poly.pdbx_strand_id
1 'polypeptide(L)'
;MKRTLFYILLFSGLLIVADCCARPVVGFITNGEGCNVDWRKELPEYDVADAGEKNFLLSQQSWNLDERLLNRRPDCCVVYSGLPEILLGQPLPRTLEAYRTICERLDAAGTKPVILLTLPASGEHPGLNDRIARLNEALRAFAASRNYACSAPSAGLTEGSCLSAEYTSDGLMLNEAGLARFAANIRQILGGMLPSGEPLPASVRANLASEVIRRILAESPAKVRIVLLGDSLTANGKDWNPRLGRNDVRNAGQGGYLTGQMLWMLDTCVIAARPEICFVLAGINDLFNDIPPAIVFANQRQIVTRLIAGGIRPVVQSVLFVHDNTALNARIGELNARLREWCAANGIDWLDLNPELADADGLKREYTTDGTHLTEQGYAIWSGRLRNYLDNRNTNL
;
A
#
# COMPACT_ATOMS: atom_id res chain seq x y z
N MET A 1 53.95 -26.09 46.31
CA MET A 1 53.55 -26.96 45.18
C MET A 1 52.02 -27.02 45.11
N LYS A 2 51.38 -26.35 44.14
CA LYS A 2 50.07 -26.72 43.58
C LYS A 2 49.79 -25.87 42.33
N ARG A 3 49.35 -26.57 41.29
CA ARG A 3 48.94 -26.12 39.94
C ARG A 3 47.78 -25.11 40.02
N THR A 4 47.61 -24.26 39.00
CA THR A 4 46.35 -23.98 38.24
C THR A 4 46.59 -22.86 37.19
N LEU A 5 46.39 -23.20 35.90
CA LEU A 5 45.78 -22.46 34.76
C LEU A 5 45.82 -20.91 34.71
N PHE A 6 45.90 -20.20 33.57
CA PHE A 6 45.89 -20.47 32.13
C PHE A 6 46.14 -19.08 31.45
N TYR A 7 46.84 -19.05 30.31
CA TYR A 7 46.87 -17.99 29.29
C TYR A 7 47.33 -16.58 29.68
N ILE A 8 48.62 -16.34 29.46
CA ILE A 8 49.15 -15.01 29.13
C ILE A 8 50.08 -15.16 27.92
N LEU A 9 49.86 -14.27 26.95
CA LEU A 9 50.66 -13.96 25.75
C LEU A 9 50.53 -14.92 24.56
N LEU A 10 50.02 -14.40 23.43
CA LEU A 10 50.89 -14.07 22.30
C LEU A 10 50.16 -13.17 21.25
N PHE A 11 50.77 -12.00 21.03
CA PHE A 11 50.91 -11.24 19.77
C PHE A 11 49.70 -10.57 19.08
N SER A 12 49.67 -9.24 19.25
CA SER A 12 49.61 -8.21 18.19
C SER A 12 48.92 -8.56 16.86
N GLY A 13 47.75 -7.96 16.63
CA GLY A 13 47.13 -7.87 15.32
C GLY A 13 45.97 -6.87 15.35
N LEU A 14 46.24 -5.64 14.90
CA LEU A 14 45.28 -4.65 14.39
C LEU A 14 43.95 -4.49 15.16
N LEU A 15 43.97 -3.61 16.16
CA LEU A 15 42.91 -2.62 16.31
C LEU A 15 42.95 -1.70 15.08
N ILE A 16 42.36 -2.13 13.97
CA ILE A 16 41.84 -1.19 12.96
C ILE A 16 40.35 -1.05 13.25
N VAL A 17 40.05 0.13 13.77
CA VAL A 17 38.75 0.77 13.78
C VAL A 17 38.14 0.63 12.38
N ALA A 18 37.08 -0.17 12.24
CA ALA A 18 36.12 0.02 11.16
C ALA A 18 34.97 0.82 11.75
N ASP A 19 35.13 2.15 11.72
CA ASP A 19 34.07 3.13 11.93
C ASP A 19 32.88 2.77 11.05
N CYS A 20 31.78 2.33 11.64
CA CYS A 20 30.49 2.30 10.95
C CYS A 20 29.74 3.59 11.30
N CYS A 21 29.99 4.65 10.52
CA CYS A 21 29.19 5.87 10.54
C CYS A 21 27.70 5.53 10.28
N ALA A 22 26.75 6.13 11.01
CA ALA A 22 25.34 5.95 10.69
C ALA A 22 25.03 6.63 9.35
N ARG A 23 24.23 5.95 8.53
CA ARG A 23 23.87 6.39 7.18
C ARG A 23 22.84 7.54 7.26
N PRO A 24 22.95 8.59 6.43
CA PRO A 24 21.93 9.64 6.35
C PRO A 24 20.59 9.05 5.90
N VAL A 25 19.49 9.59 6.43
CA VAL A 25 18.16 9.04 6.20
C VAL A 25 17.52 9.75 5.01
N VAL A 26 17.08 8.97 4.01
CA VAL A 26 16.40 9.50 2.81
C VAL A 26 14.99 8.96 2.75
N GLY A 27 14.02 9.87 2.61
CA GLY A 27 12.62 9.55 2.38
C GLY A 27 12.31 9.34 0.90
N PHE A 28 11.38 8.45 0.59
CA PHE A 28 10.81 8.30 -0.75
C PHE A 28 9.28 8.30 -0.68
N ILE A 29 8.65 9.19 -1.44
CA ILE A 29 7.22 9.20 -1.74
C ILE A 29 7.12 9.10 -3.26
N THR A 30 6.96 7.88 -3.75
CA THR A 30 6.92 7.62 -5.18
C THR A 30 5.67 6.83 -5.60
N ASN A 31 5.28 6.94 -6.87
CA ASN A 31 4.32 6.02 -7.50
C ASN A 31 4.85 5.53 -8.85
N GLY A 32 4.13 4.60 -9.48
CA GLY A 32 4.50 4.07 -10.79
C GLY A 32 5.93 3.52 -10.81
N GLU A 33 6.81 4.13 -11.61
CA GLU A 33 8.20 3.70 -11.75
C GLU A 33 9.03 3.77 -10.49
N GLY A 34 8.81 4.78 -9.65
CA GLY A 34 9.59 4.90 -8.43
C GLY A 34 9.34 3.74 -7.45
N CYS A 35 8.22 3.05 -7.56
CA CYS A 35 7.91 1.86 -6.76
C CYS A 35 8.42 0.55 -7.36
N ASN A 36 8.92 0.58 -8.60
CA ASN A 36 9.57 -0.57 -9.22
C ASN A 36 11.06 -0.66 -8.85
N VAL A 37 11.59 0.33 -8.12
CA VAL A 37 12.98 0.36 -7.64
C VAL A 37 13.03 -0.07 -6.17
N ASP A 38 13.87 -1.05 -5.86
CA ASP A 38 14.24 -1.34 -4.47
C ASP A 38 15.27 -0.33 -3.98
N TRP A 39 14.81 0.81 -3.48
CA TRP A 39 15.67 1.90 -3.03
C TRP A 39 16.68 1.46 -1.96
N ARG A 40 16.34 0.49 -1.10
CA ARG A 40 17.29 -0.01 -0.08
C ARG A 40 18.47 -0.74 -0.71
N LYS A 41 18.23 -1.45 -1.80
CA LYS A 41 19.25 -2.14 -2.57
C LYS A 41 20.08 -1.17 -3.42
N GLU A 42 19.44 -0.21 -4.07
CA GLU A 42 20.10 0.73 -4.99
C GLU A 42 20.89 1.84 -4.28
N LEU A 43 20.52 2.14 -3.04
CA LEU A 43 21.08 3.21 -2.20
C LEU A 43 21.65 2.64 -0.89
N PRO A 44 22.59 1.68 -0.92
CA PRO A 44 23.10 1.03 0.28
C PRO A 44 23.89 1.97 1.20
N GLU A 45 24.32 3.14 0.73
CA GLU A 45 24.97 4.17 1.55
C GLU A 45 23.99 5.02 2.37
N TYR A 46 22.68 4.91 2.09
CA TYR A 46 21.62 5.64 2.78
C TYR A 46 20.79 4.71 3.66
N ASP A 47 20.11 5.30 4.64
CA ASP A 47 19.05 4.64 5.40
C ASP A 47 17.69 5.04 4.83
N VAL A 48 17.06 4.14 4.08
CA VAL A 48 15.91 4.46 3.24
C VAL A 48 14.59 4.29 3.98
N ALA A 49 13.87 5.41 4.13
CA ALA A 49 12.48 5.49 4.56
C ALA A 49 11.55 5.56 3.33
N ASP A 50 11.23 4.41 2.76
CA ASP A 50 10.35 4.33 1.59
C ASP A 50 8.88 4.24 1.98
N ALA A 51 8.09 5.17 1.45
CA ALA A 51 6.64 5.27 1.56
C ALA A 51 5.96 5.30 0.17
N GLY A 52 6.67 4.88 -0.89
CA GLY A 52 6.10 4.75 -2.23
C GLY A 52 5.02 3.68 -2.31
N GLU A 53 4.03 3.90 -3.17
CA GLU A 53 2.94 2.95 -3.43
C GLU A 53 2.63 2.87 -4.92
N LYS A 54 2.72 1.65 -5.48
CA LYS A 54 2.72 1.40 -6.93
C LYS A 54 1.38 1.75 -7.58
N ASN A 55 0.29 1.53 -6.86
CA ASN A 55 -1.08 1.63 -7.38
C ASN A 55 -1.81 2.90 -6.91
N PHE A 56 -1.09 3.91 -6.41
CA PHE A 56 -1.70 5.08 -5.77
C PHE A 56 -1.47 6.37 -6.57
N LEU A 57 -2.47 7.27 -6.51
CA LEU A 57 -2.36 8.62 -7.03
C LEU A 57 -1.97 9.58 -5.92
N LEU A 58 -0.98 10.45 -6.16
CA LEU A 58 -0.63 11.54 -5.26
C LEU A 58 -1.86 12.39 -4.92
N SER A 59 -2.77 12.59 -5.88
CA SER A 59 -4.02 13.34 -5.73
C SER A 59 -5.13 12.67 -4.90
N GLN A 60 -4.94 11.40 -4.53
CA GLN A 60 -5.80 10.66 -3.61
C GLN A 60 -5.21 10.65 -2.18
N GLN A 61 -4.09 11.34 -1.95
CA GLN A 61 -3.49 11.53 -0.64
C GLN A 61 -4.35 12.51 0.19
N SER A 62 -5.36 11.98 0.85
CA SER A 62 -5.75 12.47 2.16
C SER A 62 -5.36 11.36 3.16
N TRP A 63 -4.09 11.31 3.57
CA TRP A 63 -3.61 11.12 4.97
C TRP A 63 -2.22 10.46 5.12
N ASN A 64 -1.61 10.81 6.26
CA ASN A 64 -0.46 10.22 6.96
C ASN A 64 0.87 10.03 6.22
N LEU A 65 1.60 11.14 6.03
CA LEU A 65 3.09 11.16 6.07
C LEU A 65 3.69 10.59 7.38
N ASP A 66 2.87 10.09 8.30
CA ASP A 66 3.24 9.76 9.66
C ASP A 66 3.78 8.34 9.86
N GLU A 67 4.46 8.19 10.99
CA GLU A 67 5.10 7.02 11.54
C GLU A 67 6.32 6.46 10.76
N ARG A 68 6.23 6.21 9.45
CA ARG A 68 7.30 5.49 8.73
C ARG A 68 8.31 6.38 8.04
N LEU A 69 7.84 7.49 7.49
CA LEU A 69 8.66 8.46 6.79
C LEU A 69 9.10 9.56 7.75
N LEU A 70 8.16 10.34 8.31
CA LEU A 70 8.53 11.45 9.20
C LEU A 70 9.17 11.03 10.53
N ASN A 71 8.86 9.85 11.11
CA ASN A 71 9.55 9.45 12.36
C ASN A 71 10.96 8.93 12.13
N ARG A 72 11.31 8.57 10.89
CA ARG A 72 12.70 8.31 10.52
C ARG A 72 13.49 9.61 10.42
N ARG A 73 12.81 10.77 10.46
CA ARG A 73 13.38 12.12 10.36
C ARG A 73 14.36 12.24 9.18
N PRO A 74 13.91 11.94 7.95
CA PRO A 74 14.76 12.02 6.78
C PRO A 74 15.28 13.45 6.59
N ASP A 75 16.55 13.56 6.24
CA ASP A 75 17.20 14.84 5.92
C ASP A 75 16.58 15.47 4.66
N CYS A 76 16.20 14.61 3.71
CA CYS A 76 15.41 14.98 2.53
C CYS A 76 14.48 13.85 2.11
N CYS A 77 13.43 14.19 1.35
CA CYS A 77 12.48 13.23 0.82
C CYS A 77 12.24 13.44 -0.67
N VAL A 78 12.47 12.38 -1.44
CA VAL A 78 12.21 12.31 -2.87
C VAL A 78 10.72 12.18 -3.12
N VAL A 79 10.13 13.11 -3.87
CA VAL A 79 8.73 13.08 -4.30
C VAL A 79 8.68 12.89 -5.81
N TYR A 80 8.18 11.75 -6.27
CA TYR A 80 8.13 11.39 -7.70
C TYR A 80 6.77 10.79 -8.07
N SER A 81 6.08 11.41 -9.02
CA SER A 81 4.73 11.02 -9.44
C SER A 81 4.39 11.66 -10.79
N GLY A 82 3.19 11.43 -11.33
CA GLY A 82 2.63 12.17 -12.46
C GLY A 82 2.11 11.29 -13.59
N LEU A 83 2.83 10.23 -13.99
CA LEU A 83 2.40 9.38 -15.10
C LEU A 83 1.09 8.64 -14.76
N PRO A 84 0.95 7.97 -13.59
CA PRO A 84 -0.33 7.37 -13.19
C PRO A 84 -1.49 8.38 -13.12
N GLU A 85 -1.25 9.60 -12.62
CA GLU A 85 -2.23 10.69 -12.54
C GLU A 85 -2.74 11.07 -13.91
N ILE A 86 -1.83 11.25 -14.87
CA ILE A 86 -2.16 11.66 -16.23
C ILE A 86 -2.87 10.53 -16.97
N LEU A 87 -2.45 9.27 -16.79
CA LEU A 87 -3.10 8.11 -17.38
C LEU A 87 -4.52 7.90 -16.84
N LEU A 88 -4.74 8.21 -15.56
CA LEU A 88 -6.06 8.18 -14.91
C LEU A 88 -6.87 9.47 -15.09
N GLY A 89 -6.43 10.37 -15.98
CA GLY A 89 -7.17 11.57 -16.36
C GLY A 89 -7.31 12.61 -15.23
N GLN A 90 -6.45 12.59 -14.22
CA GLN A 90 -6.52 13.55 -13.13
C GLN A 90 -6.22 14.97 -13.62
N PRO A 91 -6.99 15.99 -13.21
CA PRO A 91 -6.72 17.37 -13.57
C PRO A 91 -5.34 17.83 -13.06
N LEU A 92 -4.61 18.58 -13.88
CA LEU A 92 -3.32 19.18 -13.50
C LEU A 92 -3.40 19.96 -12.18
N PRO A 93 -4.41 20.84 -11.94
CA PRO A 93 -4.51 21.56 -10.66
C PRO A 93 -4.60 20.64 -9.44
N ARG A 94 -5.31 19.51 -9.57
CA ARG A 94 -5.46 18.53 -8.49
C ARG A 94 -4.13 17.81 -8.21
N THR A 95 -3.40 17.44 -9.27
CA THR A 95 -2.08 16.83 -9.13
C THR A 95 -1.07 17.79 -8.51
N LEU A 96 -1.09 19.06 -8.93
CA LEU A 96 -0.23 20.10 -8.36
C LEU A 96 -0.56 20.40 -6.89
N GLU A 97 -1.84 20.41 -6.52
CA GLU A 97 -2.26 20.58 -5.12
C GLU A 97 -1.74 19.46 -4.22
N ALA A 98 -1.70 18.23 -4.75
CA ALA A 98 -1.16 17.10 -4.03
C ALA A 98 0.35 17.24 -3.76
N TYR A 99 1.12 17.62 -4.79
CA TYR A 99 2.54 17.96 -4.62
C TYR A 99 2.73 19.06 -3.59
N ARG A 100 1.90 20.11 -3.66
CA ARG A 100 1.96 21.23 -2.72
C ARG A 100 1.74 20.77 -1.28
N THR A 101 0.64 20.06 -1.04
CA THR A 101 0.25 19.56 0.28
C THR A 101 1.35 18.68 0.90
N ILE A 102 1.94 17.77 0.10
CA ILE A 102 2.97 16.85 0.56
C ILE A 102 4.28 17.58 0.84
N CYS A 103 4.75 18.41 -0.09
CA CYS A 103 6.02 19.13 0.08
C CYS A 103 5.95 20.11 1.25
N GLU A 104 4.84 20.84 1.42
CA GLU A 104 4.67 21.75 2.56
C GLU A 104 4.61 20.99 3.89
N ARG A 105 4.01 19.80 3.93
CA ARG A 105 4.01 18.96 5.13
C ARG A 105 5.39 18.39 5.47
N LEU A 106 6.18 17.99 4.46
CA LEU A 106 7.57 17.56 4.65
C LEU A 106 8.43 18.70 5.21
N ASP A 107 8.32 19.88 4.60
CA ASP A 107 9.06 21.08 4.99
C ASP A 107 8.71 21.52 6.41
N ALA A 108 7.41 21.52 6.75
CA ALA A 108 6.93 21.79 8.11
C ALA A 108 7.44 20.78 9.15
N ALA A 109 7.78 19.56 8.73
CA ALA A 109 8.37 18.52 9.58
C ALA A 109 9.92 18.55 9.60
N GLY A 110 10.55 19.51 8.91
CA GLY A 110 12.01 19.65 8.84
C GLY A 110 12.70 18.74 7.81
N THR A 111 11.95 18.06 6.95
CA THR A 111 12.46 17.21 5.86
C THR A 111 12.43 18.00 4.55
N LYS A 112 13.59 18.16 3.89
CA LYS A 112 13.67 18.92 2.64
C LYS A 112 13.01 18.17 1.46
N PRO A 113 12.00 18.73 0.79
CA PRO A 113 11.43 18.09 -0.40
C PRO A 113 12.40 18.12 -1.58
N VAL A 114 12.52 16.99 -2.26
CA VAL A 114 13.24 16.82 -3.53
C VAL A 114 12.24 16.36 -4.58
N ILE A 115 11.80 17.28 -5.42
CA ILE A 115 10.81 17.01 -6.46
C ILE A 115 11.52 16.42 -7.67
N LEU A 116 11.12 15.22 -8.08
CA LEU A 116 11.56 14.64 -9.34
C LEU A 116 10.51 14.84 -10.41
N LEU A 117 10.94 15.32 -11.56
CA LEU A 117 10.08 15.51 -12.73
C LEU A 117 9.68 14.18 -13.33
N THR A 118 8.42 14.06 -13.76
CA THR A 118 7.88 12.86 -14.40
C THR A 118 8.64 12.57 -15.68
N LEU A 119 9.00 11.31 -15.90
CA LEU A 119 9.66 10.89 -17.14
C LEU A 119 8.70 11.04 -18.33
N PRO A 120 9.19 11.40 -19.53
CA PRO A 120 8.37 11.32 -20.73
C PRO A 120 8.01 9.87 -21.05
N ALA A 121 6.99 9.68 -21.87
CA ALA A 121 6.69 8.45 -22.59
C ALA A 121 7.47 8.39 -23.92
N SER A 122 7.37 7.28 -24.64
CA SER A 122 7.93 7.12 -25.98
C SER A 122 7.31 8.11 -26.97
N GLY A 123 7.94 8.25 -28.15
CA GLY A 123 7.46 9.11 -29.23
C GLY A 123 6.09 8.71 -29.78
N GLU A 124 5.58 7.52 -29.44
CA GLU A 124 4.26 7.03 -29.85
C GLU A 124 3.11 7.70 -29.07
N HIS A 125 3.42 8.44 -28.01
CA HIS A 125 2.43 9.08 -27.13
C HIS A 125 2.60 10.61 -27.03
N PRO A 126 2.52 11.37 -28.14
CA PRO A 126 2.78 12.81 -28.15
C PRO A 126 1.83 13.59 -27.22
N GLY A 127 0.53 13.29 -27.24
CA GLY A 127 -0.44 13.96 -26.35
C GLY A 127 -0.26 13.63 -24.86
N LEU A 128 0.35 12.49 -24.53
CA LEU A 128 0.75 12.16 -23.16
C LEU A 128 1.98 12.99 -22.77
N ASN A 129 2.97 13.08 -23.65
CA ASN A 129 4.17 13.88 -23.46
C ASN A 129 3.86 15.37 -23.28
N ASP A 130 2.87 15.91 -23.99
CA ASP A 130 2.41 17.29 -23.78
C ASP A 130 1.86 17.51 -22.36
N ARG A 131 1.08 16.56 -21.85
CA ARG A 131 0.54 16.62 -20.48
C ARG A 131 1.65 16.49 -19.44
N ILE A 132 2.62 15.59 -19.66
CA ILE A 132 3.80 15.43 -18.81
C ILE A 132 4.64 16.71 -18.80
N ALA A 133 4.86 17.32 -19.96
CA ALA A 133 5.60 18.57 -20.09
C ALA A 133 4.95 19.70 -19.29
N ARG A 134 3.62 19.85 -19.39
CA ARG A 134 2.83 20.83 -18.62
C ARG A 134 2.90 20.58 -17.11
N LEU A 135 2.81 19.32 -16.68
CA LEU A 135 3.00 18.96 -15.27
C LEU A 135 4.41 19.35 -14.81
N ASN A 136 5.44 18.96 -15.56
CA ASN A 136 6.83 19.23 -15.21
C ASN A 136 7.15 20.73 -15.18
N GLU A 137 6.57 21.53 -16.08
CA GLU A 137 6.67 22.99 -16.03
C GLU A 137 6.05 23.56 -14.74
N ALA A 138 4.84 23.11 -14.39
CA ALA A 138 4.17 23.53 -13.17
C ALA A 138 4.94 23.13 -11.91
N LEU A 139 5.54 21.93 -11.87
CA LEU A 139 6.37 21.46 -10.77
C LEU A 139 7.67 22.26 -10.63
N ARG A 140 8.31 22.66 -11.73
CA ARG A 140 9.48 23.56 -11.68
C ARG A 140 9.11 24.93 -11.10
N ALA A 141 8.00 25.51 -11.56
CA ALA A 141 7.51 26.79 -11.05
C ALA A 141 7.18 26.72 -9.55
N PHE A 142 6.50 25.65 -9.13
CA PHE A 142 6.20 25.40 -7.72
C PHE A 142 7.48 25.23 -6.87
N ALA A 143 8.41 24.37 -7.30
CA ALA A 143 9.67 24.15 -6.59
C ALA A 143 10.46 25.45 -6.43
N ALA A 144 10.57 26.25 -7.50
CA ALA A 144 11.24 27.54 -7.46
C ALA A 144 10.57 28.52 -6.48
N SER A 145 9.23 28.54 -6.42
CA SER A 145 8.49 29.42 -5.50
C SER A 145 8.70 29.09 -4.02
N ARG A 146 9.10 27.86 -3.70
CA ARG A 146 9.37 27.38 -2.34
C ARG A 146 10.85 27.13 -2.06
N ASN A 147 11.73 27.37 -3.03
CA ASN A 147 13.15 27.02 -2.98
C ASN A 147 13.39 25.52 -2.67
N TYR A 148 12.54 24.64 -3.21
CA TYR A 148 12.71 23.20 -3.12
C TYR A 148 13.62 22.69 -4.23
N ALA A 149 14.37 21.62 -3.94
CA ALA A 149 15.17 20.95 -4.96
C ALA A 149 14.24 20.33 -6.01
N CYS A 150 14.56 20.53 -7.29
CA CYS A 150 13.80 19.97 -8.40
C CYS A 150 14.75 19.50 -9.49
N SER A 151 14.64 18.24 -9.91
CA SER A 151 15.53 17.65 -10.89
C SER A 151 14.82 16.69 -11.84
N ALA A 152 15.34 16.58 -13.06
CA ALA A 152 14.87 15.60 -14.03
C ALA A 152 15.69 14.30 -13.88
N PRO A 153 15.07 13.17 -13.56
CA PRO A 153 15.77 11.89 -13.48
C PRO A 153 15.99 11.24 -14.86
N SER A 154 15.80 11.98 -15.96
CA SER A 154 15.77 11.48 -17.33
C SER A 154 17.15 11.35 -18.01
N ALA A 155 18.23 11.68 -17.32
CA ALA A 155 19.58 11.68 -17.89
C ALA A 155 19.95 10.30 -18.47
N GLY A 156 20.19 10.25 -19.78
CA GLY A 156 20.52 9.02 -20.49
C GLY A 156 19.40 7.98 -20.53
N LEU A 157 18.15 8.36 -20.23
CA LEU A 157 16.93 7.53 -20.45
C LEU A 157 16.17 7.95 -21.71
N THR A 158 16.45 9.15 -22.23
CA THR A 158 15.67 9.77 -23.30
C THR A 158 16.47 9.89 -24.59
N GLU A 159 15.78 9.73 -25.72
CA GLU A 159 16.25 10.16 -27.04
C GLU A 159 15.45 11.40 -27.45
N GLY A 160 16.12 12.55 -27.55
CA GLY A 160 15.43 13.83 -27.66
C GLY A 160 14.56 14.11 -26.42
N SER A 161 13.27 14.40 -26.64
CA SER A 161 12.30 14.67 -25.57
C SER A 161 11.50 13.44 -25.12
N CYS A 162 11.75 12.27 -25.70
CA CYS A 162 10.96 11.06 -25.48
C CYS A 162 11.77 9.96 -24.77
N LEU A 163 11.07 9.05 -24.10
CA LEU A 163 11.70 7.86 -23.52
C LEU A 163 12.26 6.97 -24.63
N SER A 164 13.54 6.59 -24.51
CA SER A 164 14.18 5.72 -25.49
C SER A 164 13.60 4.31 -25.42
N ALA A 165 13.42 3.69 -26.59
CA ALA A 165 12.98 2.30 -26.73
C ALA A 165 13.90 1.31 -25.99
N GLU A 166 15.17 1.66 -25.77
CA GLU A 166 16.13 0.86 -25.00
C GLU A 166 15.71 0.68 -23.54
N TYR A 167 15.03 1.68 -22.95
CA TYR A 167 14.76 1.75 -21.51
C TYR A 167 13.30 1.52 -21.14
N THR A 168 12.45 1.19 -22.11
CA THR A 168 11.02 0.94 -21.89
C THR A 168 10.61 -0.45 -22.35
N SER A 169 9.58 -1.00 -21.73
CA SER A 169 8.99 -2.28 -22.14
C SER A 169 7.78 -2.13 -23.06
N ASP A 170 7.07 -1.02 -22.95
CA ASP A 170 5.77 -0.78 -23.60
C ASP A 170 5.59 0.67 -24.10
N GLY A 171 6.65 1.49 -24.06
CA GLY A 171 6.61 2.90 -24.43
C GLY A 171 6.16 3.83 -23.30
N LEU A 172 5.78 3.31 -22.14
CA LEU A 172 5.31 4.08 -20.99
C LEU A 172 6.14 3.80 -19.75
N MET A 173 6.38 2.52 -19.49
CA MET A 173 6.99 2.01 -18.28
C MET A 173 8.45 1.60 -18.53
N LEU A 174 9.30 1.80 -17.52
CA LEU A 174 10.71 1.42 -17.60
C LEU A 174 10.85 -0.11 -17.60
N ASN A 175 11.77 -0.60 -18.42
CA ASN A 175 12.26 -1.97 -18.31
C ASN A 175 13.38 -2.06 -17.25
N GLU A 176 13.95 -3.25 -17.05
CA GLU A 176 15.01 -3.46 -16.04
C GLU A 176 16.22 -2.52 -16.22
N ALA A 177 16.69 -2.33 -17.46
CA ALA A 177 17.78 -1.41 -17.76
C ALA A 177 17.40 0.04 -17.46
N GLY A 178 16.15 0.41 -17.77
CA GLY A 178 15.59 1.73 -17.47
C GLY A 178 15.54 2.00 -15.98
N LEU A 179 15.07 1.03 -15.18
CA LEU A 179 15.00 1.14 -13.72
C LEU A 179 16.38 1.29 -13.09
N ALA A 180 17.37 0.51 -13.55
CA ALA A 180 18.75 0.62 -13.06
C ALA A 180 19.36 2.00 -13.35
N ARG A 181 19.14 2.52 -14.56
CA ARG A 181 19.61 3.87 -14.94
C ARG A 181 18.87 4.97 -14.17
N PHE A 182 17.56 4.84 -14.00
CA PHE A 182 16.74 5.76 -13.21
C PHE A 182 17.22 5.83 -11.75
N ALA A 183 17.50 4.68 -11.13
CA ALA A 183 18.05 4.60 -9.79
C ALA A 183 19.43 5.26 -9.69
N ALA A 184 20.32 5.03 -10.66
CA ALA A 184 21.64 5.66 -10.73
C ALA A 184 21.55 7.20 -10.82
N ASN A 185 20.62 7.73 -11.62
CA ASN A 185 20.39 9.17 -11.71
C ASN A 185 19.94 9.77 -10.37
N ILE A 186 19.04 9.08 -9.67
CA ILE A 186 18.55 9.53 -8.36
C ILE A 186 19.65 9.48 -7.30
N ARG A 187 20.47 8.42 -7.31
CA ARG A 187 21.66 8.32 -6.45
C ARG A 187 22.61 9.50 -6.66
N GLN A 188 22.88 9.89 -7.91
CA GLN A 188 23.72 11.03 -8.22
C GLN A 188 23.10 12.35 -7.72
N ILE A 189 21.79 12.53 -7.88
CA ILE A 189 21.06 13.70 -7.39
C ILE A 189 21.19 13.81 -5.86
N LEU A 190 20.99 12.71 -5.13
CA LEU A 190 21.06 12.67 -3.66
C LEU A 190 22.47 12.85 -3.11
N GLY A 191 23.49 12.31 -3.79
CA GLY A 191 24.89 12.48 -3.42
C GLY A 191 25.35 13.94 -3.39
N GLY A 192 24.72 14.80 -4.20
CA GLY A 192 24.95 16.25 -4.15
C GLY A 192 24.20 16.99 -3.04
N MET A 193 23.27 16.33 -2.34
CA MET A 193 22.34 16.97 -1.40
C MET A 193 22.62 16.71 0.08
N LEU A 194 23.30 15.61 0.45
CA LEU A 194 23.44 15.17 1.84
C LEU A 194 24.92 15.03 2.29
N PRO A 195 25.29 15.50 3.51
CA PRO A 195 26.62 15.31 4.10
C PRO A 195 26.82 13.91 4.73
N SER A 196 28.07 13.44 4.82
CA SER A 196 28.45 12.11 5.39
C SER A 196 28.34 12.06 6.93
N GLY A 197 27.75 10.98 7.48
CA GLY A 197 27.13 10.95 8.81
C GLY A 197 27.96 10.58 10.06
N GLU A 198 27.34 10.79 11.23
CA GLU A 198 27.77 10.40 12.61
C GLU A 198 26.69 9.54 13.31
N PRO A 199 27.01 8.71 14.35
CA PRO A 199 26.10 7.69 14.88
C PRO A 199 25.16 8.13 16.03
N LEU A 200 23.99 7.48 16.10
CA LEU A 200 22.88 7.77 17.05
C LEU A 200 22.68 6.70 18.16
N PRO A 201 21.97 7.04 19.28
CA PRO A 201 21.89 6.25 20.50
C PRO A 201 20.97 5.01 20.44
N ALA A 202 21.14 4.13 21.42
CA ALA A 202 20.46 2.83 21.55
C ALA A 202 18.91 2.89 21.59
N SER A 203 18.28 4.05 21.75
CA SER A 203 16.83 4.26 21.78
C SER A 203 16.15 4.24 20.41
N VAL A 204 16.92 4.18 19.31
CA VAL A 204 16.39 4.28 17.92
C VAL A 204 15.98 2.92 17.31
N ARG A 205 15.93 1.84 18.11
CA ARG A 205 15.67 0.45 17.63
C ARG A 205 14.20 0.02 17.48
N ALA A 206 13.20 0.91 17.40
CA ALA A 206 11.80 0.51 17.19
C ALA A 206 11.07 1.33 16.09
N ASN A 207 10.59 0.63 15.04
CA ASN A 207 10.03 1.15 13.79
C ASN A 207 8.50 1.33 13.81
N LEU A 208 7.98 2.19 12.92
CA LEU A 208 6.60 2.69 12.97
C LEU A 208 5.87 2.66 11.61
N ALA A 209 5.35 1.48 11.24
CA ALA A 209 4.32 1.28 10.20
C ALA A 209 2.92 1.14 10.83
N SER A 210 2.73 1.73 12.01
CA SER A 210 2.33 0.88 13.12
C SER A 210 0.93 1.13 13.63
N GLU A 211 0.32 2.29 13.53
CA GLU A 211 -0.90 2.51 14.33
C GLU A 211 -2.12 1.67 13.93
N VAL A 212 -2.46 1.52 12.64
CA VAL A 212 -3.58 0.64 12.23
C VAL A 212 -3.27 -0.83 12.50
N ILE A 213 -2.06 -1.27 12.14
CA ILE A 213 -1.62 -2.65 12.39
C ILE A 213 -1.53 -2.90 13.90
N ARG A 214 -1.01 -1.96 14.69
CA ARG A 214 -0.94 -2.02 16.16
C ARG A 214 -2.32 -2.05 16.76
N ARG A 215 -3.24 -1.20 16.30
CA ARG A 215 -4.62 -1.21 16.76
C ARG A 215 -5.24 -2.58 16.49
N ILE A 216 -5.17 -3.07 15.26
CA ILE A 216 -5.66 -4.41 14.90
C ILE A 216 -5.01 -5.49 15.77
N LEU A 217 -3.68 -5.46 15.92
CA LEU A 217 -2.94 -6.44 16.70
C LEU A 217 -3.20 -6.32 18.22
N ALA A 218 -3.44 -5.12 18.75
CA ALA A 218 -3.69 -4.84 20.16
C ALA A 218 -5.14 -5.16 20.56
N GLU A 219 -6.10 -4.93 19.65
CA GLU A 219 -7.50 -5.30 19.79
C GLU A 219 -7.75 -6.79 19.48
N SER A 220 -6.73 -7.50 18.99
CA SER A 220 -6.84 -8.92 18.69
C SER A 220 -6.85 -9.78 19.93
N PRO A 221 -7.56 -10.92 19.90
CA PRO A 221 -7.42 -11.94 20.92
C PRO A 221 -6.01 -12.56 20.92
N ALA A 222 -5.62 -13.11 22.06
CA ALA A 222 -4.31 -13.73 22.25
C ALA A 222 -4.07 -14.93 21.31
N LYS A 223 -5.15 -15.66 20.98
CA LYS A 223 -5.14 -16.72 19.97
C LYS A 223 -6.09 -16.30 18.84
N VAL A 224 -5.61 -16.33 17.60
CA VAL A 224 -6.41 -15.98 16.43
C VAL A 224 -6.57 -17.22 15.57
N ARG A 225 -7.80 -17.75 15.49
CA ARG A 225 -8.14 -18.85 14.56
C ARG A 225 -8.91 -18.35 13.34
N ILE A 226 -9.56 -17.20 13.44
CA ILE A 226 -10.36 -16.61 12.39
C ILE A 226 -9.96 -15.15 12.20
N VAL A 227 -9.81 -14.72 10.95
CA VAL A 227 -9.66 -13.31 10.60
C VAL A 227 -10.81 -12.88 9.70
N LEU A 228 -11.39 -11.72 9.96
CA LEU A 228 -12.23 -11.02 8.99
C LEU A 228 -11.40 -9.90 8.38
N LEU A 229 -11.02 -10.05 7.12
CA LEU A 229 -10.32 -9.04 6.33
C LEU A 229 -11.34 -8.23 5.53
N GLY A 230 -11.25 -6.90 5.62
CA GLY A 230 -12.07 -6.03 4.79
C GLY A 230 -11.89 -4.55 5.06
N ASP A 231 -12.89 -3.79 4.66
CA ASP A 231 -12.89 -2.32 4.70
C ASP A 231 -13.69 -1.76 5.90
N SER A 232 -14.38 -0.63 5.72
CA SER A 232 -15.25 -0.03 6.73
C SER A 232 -16.38 -0.95 7.14
N LEU A 233 -16.91 -1.78 6.24
CA LEU A 233 -17.97 -2.73 6.56
C LEU A 233 -17.50 -3.74 7.60
N THR A 234 -16.29 -4.27 7.44
CA THR A 234 -15.69 -5.19 8.40
C THR A 234 -15.27 -4.47 9.68
N ALA A 235 -14.66 -3.29 9.56
CA ALA A 235 -14.21 -2.48 10.70
C ALA A 235 -15.37 -2.08 11.62
N ASN A 236 -16.49 -1.62 11.04
CA ASN A 236 -17.66 -1.15 11.78
C ASN A 236 -18.44 -2.29 12.48
N GLY A 237 -18.12 -3.56 12.18
CA GLY A 237 -18.54 -4.70 12.99
C GLY A 237 -17.94 -4.70 14.40
N LYS A 238 -16.89 -3.89 14.65
CA LYS A 238 -16.16 -3.72 15.91
C LYS A 238 -15.60 -5.07 16.40
N ASP A 239 -15.93 -5.48 17.63
CA ASP A 239 -15.58 -6.80 18.13
C ASP A 239 -16.56 -7.85 17.57
N TRP A 240 -16.05 -8.70 16.68
CA TRP A 240 -16.81 -9.79 16.07
C TRP A 240 -16.99 -11.00 16.99
N ASN A 241 -16.23 -11.08 18.09
CA ASN A 241 -16.28 -12.23 19.01
C ASN A 241 -17.67 -12.44 19.64
N PRO A 242 -18.31 -11.43 20.26
CA PRO A 242 -19.68 -11.56 20.76
C PRO A 242 -20.70 -11.89 19.66
N ARG A 243 -20.53 -11.31 18.47
CA ARG A 243 -21.43 -11.56 17.33
C ARG A 243 -21.34 -13.01 16.85
N LEU A 244 -20.19 -13.65 16.97
CA LEU A 244 -19.97 -15.02 16.50
C LEU A 244 -20.01 -16.06 17.63
N GLY A 245 -20.16 -15.64 18.89
CA GLY A 245 -20.08 -16.54 20.04
C GLY A 245 -18.67 -17.13 20.24
N ARG A 246 -17.63 -16.37 19.88
CA ARG A 246 -16.23 -16.81 19.89
C ARG A 246 -15.36 -15.88 20.74
N ASN A 247 -14.07 -16.18 20.83
CA ASN A 247 -13.06 -15.34 21.51
C ASN A 247 -11.69 -15.34 20.79
N ASP A 248 -11.65 -15.83 19.55
CA ASP A 248 -10.44 -16.05 18.74
C ASP A 248 -10.56 -15.45 17.32
N VAL A 249 -11.46 -14.50 17.16
CA VAL A 249 -11.72 -13.76 15.92
C VAL A 249 -10.99 -12.43 15.95
N ARG A 250 -10.17 -12.17 14.93
CA ARG A 250 -9.54 -10.88 14.69
C ARG A 250 -10.33 -10.09 13.65
N ASN A 251 -10.66 -8.85 13.98
CA ASN A 251 -11.12 -7.86 13.01
C ASN A 251 -9.90 -7.22 12.33
N ALA A 252 -9.63 -7.58 11.07
CA ALA A 252 -8.62 -6.95 10.23
C ALA A 252 -9.26 -5.96 9.23
N GLY A 253 -10.36 -5.32 9.63
CA GLY A 253 -11.06 -4.29 8.87
C GLY A 253 -10.47 -2.90 9.09
N GLN A 254 -10.41 -2.11 8.02
CA GLN A 254 -10.07 -0.69 8.13
C GLN A 254 -10.89 0.15 7.14
N GLY A 255 -11.50 1.22 7.65
CA GLY A 255 -12.31 2.13 6.85
C GLY A 255 -11.56 2.71 5.65
N GLY A 256 -12.26 2.75 4.51
CA GLY A 256 -11.75 3.27 3.24
C GLY A 256 -10.78 2.35 2.50
N TYR A 257 -10.49 1.16 3.02
CA TYR A 257 -9.53 0.27 2.36
C TYR A 257 -9.99 -0.20 0.98
N LEU A 258 -9.08 -0.08 0.03
CA LEU A 258 -9.13 -0.67 -1.30
C LEU A 258 -8.52 -2.09 -1.25
N THR A 259 -8.87 -2.94 -2.22
CA THR A 259 -8.28 -4.29 -2.32
C THR A 259 -6.74 -4.28 -2.39
N GLY A 260 -6.15 -3.27 -3.04
CA GLY A 260 -4.70 -3.10 -3.09
C GLY A 260 -4.08 -2.82 -1.71
N GLN A 261 -4.75 -2.06 -0.85
CA GLN A 261 -4.27 -1.76 0.50
C GLN A 261 -4.41 -2.97 1.45
N MET A 262 -5.41 -3.82 1.22
CA MET A 262 -5.55 -5.07 1.95
C MET A 262 -4.39 -6.04 1.68
N LEU A 263 -3.81 -6.03 0.46
CA LEU A 263 -2.61 -6.82 0.14
C LEU A 263 -1.38 -6.39 0.96
N TRP A 264 -1.28 -5.10 1.30
CA TRP A 264 -0.16 -4.53 2.03
C TRP A 264 -0.12 -4.99 3.50
N MET A 265 -1.28 -5.06 4.16
CA MET A 265 -1.37 -5.53 5.55
C MET A 265 -1.47 -7.06 5.68
N LEU A 266 -1.68 -7.78 4.57
CA LEU A 266 -2.06 -9.20 4.54
C LEU A 266 -1.06 -10.06 5.32
N ASP A 267 0.23 -9.84 5.10
CA ASP A 267 1.27 -10.63 5.77
C ASP A 267 1.23 -10.45 7.29
N THR A 268 1.15 -9.21 7.76
CA THR A 268 1.28 -8.89 9.18
C THR A 268 -0.03 -9.12 9.96
N CYS A 269 -1.16 -8.71 9.40
CA CYS A 269 -2.44 -8.74 10.10
C CYS A 269 -3.16 -10.09 9.94
N VAL A 270 -2.84 -10.86 8.90
CA VAL A 270 -3.54 -12.11 8.60
C VAL A 270 -2.57 -13.29 8.60
N ILE A 271 -1.60 -13.33 7.69
CA ILE A 271 -0.78 -14.53 7.47
C ILE A 271 0.11 -14.86 8.67
N ALA A 272 0.73 -13.85 9.30
CA ALA A 272 1.58 -14.04 10.47
C ALA A 272 0.83 -14.64 11.66
N ALA A 273 -0.47 -14.39 11.78
CA ALA A 273 -1.29 -15.01 12.82
C ALA A 273 -1.61 -16.48 12.54
N ARG A 274 -1.40 -16.97 11.31
CA ARG A 274 -1.72 -18.32 10.84
C ARG A 274 -3.12 -18.77 11.27
N PRO A 275 -4.18 -17.99 10.96
CA PRO A 275 -5.54 -18.39 11.25
C PRO A 275 -5.89 -19.63 10.43
N GLU A 276 -6.88 -20.38 10.88
CA GLU A 276 -7.43 -21.47 10.09
C GLU A 276 -8.33 -20.95 8.97
N ILE A 277 -9.07 -19.86 9.23
CA ILE A 277 -10.00 -19.26 8.27
C ILE A 277 -9.75 -17.76 8.16
N CYS A 278 -9.78 -17.25 6.93
CA CYS A 278 -9.86 -15.81 6.66
C CYS A 278 -11.10 -15.52 5.79
N PHE A 279 -12.06 -14.80 6.35
CA PHE A 279 -13.19 -14.25 5.60
C PHE A 279 -12.75 -12.97 4.89
N VAL A 280 -12.96 -12.89 3.58
CA VAL A 280 -12.53 -11.76 2.77
C VAL A 280 -13.77 -11.06 2.19
N LEU A 281 -14.04 -9.84 2.63
CA LEU A 281 -15.02 -8.93 2.00
C LEU A 281 -14.28 -7.67 1.58
N ALA A 282 -14.17 -7.42 0.28
CA ALA A 282 -13.39 -6.32 -0.24
C ALA A 282 -13.92 -5.84 -1.60
N GLY A 283 -13.70 -4.57 -1.94
CA GLY A 283 -13.91 -4.07 -3.29
C GLY A 283 -14.92 -2.95 -3.43
N ILE A 284 -15.76 -2.66 -2.42
CA ILE A 284 -16.77 -1.60 -2.56
C ILE A 284 -16.13 -0.23 -2.74
N ASN A 285 -15.09 0.07 -1.96
CA ASN A 285 -14.35 1.34 -2.08
C ASN A 285 -13.63 1.44 -3.42
N ASP A 286 -13.09 0.33 -3.94
CA ASP A 286 -12.48 0.30 -5.27
C ASP A 286 -13.50 0.71 -6.33
N LEU A 287 -14.71 0.14 -6.27
CA LEU A 287 -15.76 0.44 -7.23
C LEU A 287 -16.28 1.88 -7.11
N PHE A 288 -16.40 2.42 -5.89
CA PHE A 288 -16.68 3.85 -5.66
C PHE A 288 -15.61 4.78 -6.23
N ASN A 289 -14.36 4.32 -6.32
CA ASN A 289 -13.24 5.07 -6.90
C ASN A 289 -13.05 4.78 -8.40
N ASP A 290 -14.07 4.24 -9.07
CA ASP A 290 -14.05 3.92 -10.50
C ASP A 290 -12.97 2.91 -10.93
N ILE A 291 -12.45 2.11 -10.00
CA ILE A 291 -11.56 1.00 -10.33
C ILE A 291 -12.39 -0.09 -11.03
N PRO A 292 -11.96 -0.57 -12.21
CA PRO A 292 -12.71 -1.58 -12.97
C PRO A 292 -12.86 -2.90 -12.18
N PRO A 293 -14.02 -3.58 -12.25
CA PRO A 293 -14.23 -4.88 -11.60
C PRO A 293 -13.14 -5.92 -11.87
N ALA A 294 -12.55 -5.92 -13.07
CA ALA A 294 -11.44 -6.81 -13.42
C ALA A 294 -10.18 -6.61 -12.56
N ILE A 295 -9.86 -5.36 -12.18
CA ILE A 295 -8.71 -5.04 -11.32
C ILE A 295 -9.00 -5.45 -9.87
N VAL A 296 -10.20 -5.14 -9.37
CA VAL A 296 -10.65 -5.54 -8.03
C VAL A 296 -10.62 -7.06 -7.90
N PHE A 297 -11.08 -7.77 -8.92
CA PHE A 297 -11.03 -9.23 -9.02
C PHE A 297 -9.58 -9.76 -9.00
N ALA A 298 -8.66 -9.15 -9.75
CA ALA A 298 -7.25 -9.56 -9.76
C ALA A 298 -6.60 -9.42 -8.37
N ASN A 299 -6.86 -8.31 -7.67
CA ASN A 299 -6.34 -8.09 -6.32
C ASN A 299 -6.92 -9.11 -5.32
N GLN A 300 -8.23 -9.37 -5.37
CA GLN A 300 -8.84 -10.39 -4.51
C GLN A 300 -8.30 -11.79 -4.80
N ARG A 301 -8.08 -12.15 -6.07
CA ARG A 301 -7.39 -13.40 -6.43
C ARG A 301 -6.01 -13.48 -5.79
N GLN A 302 -5.24 -12.40 -5.77
CA GLN A 302 -3.93 -12.37 -5.14
C GLN A 302 -4.03 -12.53 -3.62
N ILE A 303 -4.97 -11.86 -2.96
CA ILE A 303 -5.22 -12.02 -1.51
C ILE A 303 -5.50 -13.50 -1.21
N VAL A 304 -6.48 -14.07 -1.91
CA VAL A 304 -6.95 -15.44 -1.70
C VAL A 304 -5.86 -16.47 -2.00
N THR A 305 -5.09 -16.29 -3.08
CA THR A 305 -3.98 -17.19 -3.43
C THR A 305 -2.88 -17.16 -2.36
N ARG A 306 -2.56 -15.99 -1.80
CA ARG A 306 -1.58 -15.86 -0.73
C ARG A 306 -2.05 -16.49 0.58
N LEU A 307 -3.34 -16.40 0.90
CA LEU A 307 -3.93 -17.10 2.05
C LEU A 307 -3.78 -18.62 1.90
N ILE A 308 -4.13 -19.17 0.73
CA ILE A 308 -4.00 -20.61 0.44
C ILE A 308 -2.54 -21.05 0.54
N ALA A 309 -1.61 -20.29 -0.04
CA ALA A 309 -0.18 -20.58 0.04
C ALA A 309 0.35 -20.56 1.48
N GLY A 310 -0.26 -19.73 2.35
CA GLY A 310 0.01 -19.70 3.79
C GLY A 310 -0.67 -20.80 4.60
N GLY A 311 -1.39 -21.73 3.97
CA GLY A 311 -2.15 -22.80 4.65
C GLY A 311 -3.43 -22.32 5.32
N ILE A 312 -3.90 -21.12 4.98
CA ILE A 312 -5.11 -20.50 5.54
C ILE A 312 -6.27 -20.76 4.60
N ARG A 313 -7.44 -21.15 5.12
CA ARG A 313 -8.64 -21.36 4.31
C ARG A 313 -9.34 -20.02 4.04
N PRO A 314 -9.35 -19.52 2.79
CA PRO A 314 -10.10 -18.33 2.45
C PRO A 314 -11.59 -18.63 2.32
N VAL A 315 -12.43 -17.71 2.78
CA VAL A 315 -13.87 -17.67 2.49
C VAL A 315 -14.18 -16.32 1.85
N VAL A 316 -14.42 -16.32 0.55
CA VAL A 316 -14.68 -15.10 -0.21
C VAL A 316 -16.14 -14.73 -0.05
N GLN A 317 -16.41 -13.51 0.40
CA GLN A 317 -17.74 -12.99 0.62
C GLN A 317 -18.16 -12.12 -0.56
N SER A 318 -19.45 -12.15 -0.91
CA SER A 318 -19.99 -11.23 -1.90
C SER A 318 -19.79 -9.77 -1.46
N VAL A 319 -19.33 -8.92 -2.38
CA VAL A 319 -19.41 -7.46 -2.19
C VAL A 319 -20.89 -7.11 -2.08
N LEU A 320 -21.24 -6.34 -1.05
CA LEU A 320 -22.63 -5.97 -0.82
C LEU A 320 -23.07 -5.00 -1.92
N PHE A 321 -24.29 -5.19 -2.43
CA PHE A 321 -24.96 -4.13 -3.18
C PHE A 321 -25.12 -2.88 -2.32
N VAL A 322 -25.33 -1.73 -2.96
CA VAL A 322 -25.61 -0.45 -2.31
C VAL A 322 -27.04 -0.02 -2.61
N HIS A 323 -27.65 0.76 -1.72
CA HIS A 323 -29.03 1.24 -1.89
C HIS A 323 -29.11 2.27 -3.03
N ASP A 324 -30.08 2.11 -3.92
CA ASP A 324 -30.50 3.10 -4.93
C ASP A 324 -29.35 3.60 -5.84
N ASN A 325 -28.47 2.68 -6.26
CA ASN A 325 -27.40 2.99 -7.20
C ASN A 325 -27.20 1.85 -8.21
N THR A 326 -28.07 1.83 -9.23
CA THR A 326 -28.10 0.79 -10.27
C THR A 326 -26.76 0.68 -11.02
N ALA A 327 -26.09 1.79 -11.29
CA ALA A 327 -24.82 1.79 -12.04
C ALA A 327 -23.69 1.11 -11.24
N LEU A 328 -23.57 1.43 -9.95
CA LEU A 328 -22.60 0.79 -9.07
C LEU A 328 -22.98 -0.67 -8.81
N ASN A 329 -24.27 -0.97 -8.62
CA ASN A 329 -24.78 -2.33 -8.44
C ASN A 329 -24.53 -3.23 -9.66
N ALA A 330 -24.56 -2.69 -10.88
CA ALA A 330 -24.18 -3.45 -12.07
C ALA A 330 -22.71 -3.89 -12.01
N ARG A 331 -21.80 -3.00 -11.58
CA ARG A 331 -20.37 -3.29 -11.41
C ARG A 331 -20.10 -4.25 -10.24
N ILE A 332 -20.85 -4.11 -9.14
CA ILE A 332 -20.82 -5.05 -8.01
C ILE A 332 -21.29 -6.44 -8.47
N GLY A 333 -22.37 -6.51 -9.24
CA GLY A 333 -22.90 -7.74 -9.81
C GLY A 333 -21.90 -8.44 -10.72
N GLU A 334 -21.21 -7.67 -11.58
CA GLU A 334 -20.13 -8.19 -12.42
C GLU A 334 -18.99 -8.77 -11.58
N LEU A 335 -18.50 -8.03 -10.58
CA LEU A 335 -17.43 -8.49 -9.69
C LEU A 335 -17.82 -9.76 -8.92
N ASN A 336 -19.02 -9.79 -8.35
CA ASN A 336 -19.53 -10.94 -7.60
C ASN A 336 -19.69 -12.17 -8.48
N ALA A 337 -20.18 -12.01 -9.72
CA ALA A 337 -20.26 -13.12 -10.67
C ALA A 337 -18.88 -13.72 -10.96
N ARG A 338 -17.88 -12.87 -11.27
CA ARG A 338 -16.49 -13.29 -11.50
C ARG A 338 -15.90 -14.01 -10.29
N LEU A 339 -16.09 -13.48 -9.07
CA LEU A 339 -15.58 -14.09 -7.84
C LEU A 339 -16.25 -15.44 -7.57
N ARG A 340 -17.58 -15.53 -7.70
CA ARG A 340 -18.34 -16.77 -7.48
C ARG A 340 -17.91 -17.88 -8.45
N GLU A 341 -17.81 -17.56 -9.74
CA GLU A 341 -17.37 -18.51 -10.77
C GLU A 341 -15.94 -18.98 -10.53
N TRP A 342 -15.04 -18.04 -10.21
CA TRP A 342 -13.66 -18.38 -9.90
C TRP A 342 -13.53 -19.23 -8.64
N CYS A 343 -14.29 -18.91 -7.58
CA CYS A 343 -14.28 -19.70 -6.35
C CYS A 343 -14.74 -21.13 -6.61
N ALA A 344 -15.84 -21.30 -7.35
CA ALA A 344 -16.36 -22.62 -7.74
C ALA A 344 -15.34 -23.42 -8.56
N ALA A 345 -14.68 -22.78 -9.53
CA ALA A 345 -13.67 -23.43 -10.38
C ALA A 345 -12.40 -23.87 -9.62
N ASN A 346 -12.12 -23.25 -8.46
CA ASN A 346 -10.89 -23.50 -7.71
C ASN A 346 -11.15 -24.18 -6.34
N GLY A 347 -12.39 -24.61 -6.06
CA GLY A 347 -12.75 -25.23 -4.79
C GLY A 347 -12.59 -24.29 -3.58
N ILE A 348 -12.72 -22.98 -3.79
CA ILE A 348 -12.65 -21.95 -2.76
C ILE A 348 -14.06 -21.69 -2.23
N ASP A 349 -14.20 -21.53 -0.91
CA ASP A 349 -15.51 -21.27 -0.34
C ASP A 349 -16.00 -19.86 -0.70
N TRP A 350 -17.23 -19.80 -1.18
CA TRP A 350 -17.96 -18.58 -1.49
C TRP A 350 -19.14 -18.42 -0.53
N LEU A 351 -19.25 -17.25 0.10
CA LEU A 351 -20.36 -16.89 0.98
C LEU A 351 -21.12 -15.69 0.41
N ASP A 352 -22.27 -15.96 -0.18
CA ASP A 352 -23.16 -14.91 -0.65
C ASP A 352 -23.98 -14.32 0.50
N LEU A 353 -23.83 -13.01 0.71
CA LEU A 353 -24.51 -12.22 1.74
C LEU A 353 -25.70 -11.44 1.17
N ASN A 354 -25.69 -11.16 -0.13
CA ASN A 354 -26.70 -10.32 -0.77
C ASN A 354 -28.14 -10.88 -0.72
N PRO A 355 -28.40 -12.20 -0.81
CA PRO A 355 -29.78 -12.73 -0.83
C PRO A 355 -30.64 -12.33 0.39
N GLU A 356 -30.02 -12.11 1.55
CA GLU A 356 -30.74 -11.70 2.76
C GLU A 356 -30.70 -10.18 2.97
N LEU A 357 -29.63 -9.52 2.50
CA LEU A 357 -29.38 -8.09 2.71
C LEU A 357 -29.97 -7.18 1.62
N ALA A 358 -30.13 -7.67 0.39
CA ALA A 358 -30.51 -6.87 -0.75
C ALA A 358 -31.89 -7.25 -1.33
N ASP A 359 -32.48 -6.32 -2.06
CA ASP A 359 -33.68 -6.48 -2.89
C ASP A 359 -33.44 -5.88 -4.29
N ALA A 360 -34.51 -5.56 -5.01
CA ALA A 360 -34.43 -5.00 -6.37
C ALA A 360 -33.68 -3.65 -6.43
N ASP A 361 -33.70 -2.88 -5.35
CA ASP A 361 -33.07 -1.56 -5.25
C ASP A 361 -31.65 -1.62 -4.67
N GLY A 362 -31.12 -2.83 -4.44
CA GLY A 362 -29.82 -3.07 -3.83
C GLY A 362 -29.95 -3.29 -2.32
N LEU A 363 -29.05 -2.74 -1.51
CA LEU A 363 -29.10 -2.93 -0.05
C LEU A 363 -30.42 -2.38 0.51
N LYS A 364 -31.15 -3.22 1.25
CA LYS A 364 -32.45 -2.85 1.84
C LYS A 364 -32.30 -1.64 2.76
N ARG A 365 -33.26 -0.71 2.69
CA ARG A 365 -33.20 0.58 3.39
C ARG A 365 -33.10 0.43 4.91
N GLU A 366 -33.74 -0.57 5.49
CA GLU A 366 -33.68 -0.89 6.92
C GLU A 366 -32.32 -1.44 7.38
N TYR A 367 -31.52 -1.98 6.45
CA TYR A 367 -30.22 -2.58 6.72
C TYR A 367 -29.05 -1.63 6.48
N THR A 368 -29.31 -0.39 6.06
CA THR A 368 -28.26 0.60 5.81
C THR A 368 -28.45 1.93 6.52
N THR A 369 -27.34 2.54 6.96
CA THR A 369 -27.33 3.87 7.55
C THR A 369 -27.26 4.99 6.52
N ASP A 370 -26.57 4.75 5.40
CA ASP A 370 -26.22 5.77 4.40
C ASP A 370 -26.30 5.27 2.95
N GLY A 371 -26.84 4.07 2.73
CA GLY A 371 -26.88 3.40 1.43
C GLY A 371 -25.72 2.44 1.18
N THR A 372 -24.68 2.44 2.02
CA THR A 372 -23.52 1.53 1.92
C THR A 372 -23.25 0.78 3.22
N HIS A 373 -23.11 1.50 4.34
CA HIS A 373 -22.78 0.92 5.64
C HIS A 373 -24.00 0.30 6.31
N LEU A 374 -23.78 -0.79 7.05
CA LEU A 374 -24.85 -1.56 7.65
C LEU A 374 -25.37 -0.96 8.96
N THR A 375 -26.67 -1.13 9.20
CA THR A 375 -27.25 -1.00 10.55
C THR A 375 -26.92 -2.24 11.39
N GLU A 376 -27.19 -2.19 12.70
CA GLU A 376 -27.05 -3.38 13.57
C GLU A 376 -27.91 -4.57 13.10
N GLN A 377 -29.06 -4.31 12.47
CA GLN A 377 -29.89 -5.37 11.88
C GLN A 377 -29.17 -6.02 10.69
N GLY A 378 -28.53 -5.22 9.83
CA GLY A 378 -27.68 -5.74 8.75
C GLY A 378 -26.51 -6.57 9.27
N TYR A 379 -25.83 -6.11 10.33
CA TYR A 379 -24.76 -6.89 10.98
C TYR A 379 -25.28 -8.17 11.66
N ALA A 380 -26.51 -8.19 12.17
CA ALA A 380 -27.12 -9.39 12.74
C ALA A 380 -27.33 -10.47 11.65
N ILE A 381 -27.76 -10.08 10.46
CA ILE A 381 -27.87 -10.97 9.29
C ILE A 381 -26.49 -11.48 8.89
N TRP A 382 -25.52 -10.58 8.66
CA TRP A 382 -24.17 -10.96 8.25
C TRP A 382 -23.51 -11.91 9.26
N SER A 383 -23.53 -11.57 10.56
CA SER A 383 -23.00 -12.46 11.59
C SER A 383 -23.74 -13.80 11.66
N GLY A 384 -25.05 -13.84 11.41
CA GLY A 384 -25.82 -15.08 11.28
C GLY A 384 -25.33 -15.98 10.15
N ARG A 385 -25.02 -15.40 8.98
CA ARG A 385 -24.43 -16.13 7.84
C ARG A 385 -23.07 -16.72 8.20
N LEU A 386 -22.23 -15.94 8.88
CA LEU A 386 -20.92 -16.40 9.33
C LEU A 386 -21.02 -17.54 10.35
N ARG A 387 -21.91 -17.43 11.35
CA ARG A 387 -22.16 -18.51 12.32
C ARG A 387 -22.62 -19.79 11.61
N ASN A 388 -23.63 -19.68 10.75
CA ASN A 388 -24.13 -20.82 9.97
C ASN A 388 -23.03 -21.47 9.12
N TYR A 389 -22.13 -20.68 8.53
CA TYR A 389 -21.00 -21.22 7.78
C TYR A 389 -20.03 -22.01 8.68
N LEU A 390 -19.71 -21.49 9.86
CA LEU A 390 -18.81 -22.12 10.82
C LEU A 390 -19.41 -23.40 11.41
N ASP A 391 -20.71 -23.41 11.74
CA ASP A 391 -21.39 -24.55 12.36
C ASP A 391 -21.56 -25.73 11.39
N ASN A 392 -21.87 -25.46 10.12
CA ASN A 392 -22.25 -26.51 9.15
C ASN A 392 -21.06 -27.30 8.57
N ARG A 393 -19.82 -26.88 8.78
CA ARG A 393 -18.66 -27.47 8.09
C ARG A 393 -17.84 -28.44 8.94
N ASN A 394 -18.22 -28.77 10.18
CA ASN A 394 -17.39 -29.56 11.11
C ASN A 394 -15.92 -29.14 11.04
N THR A 395 -15.67 -27.83 10.84
CA THR A 395 -14.35 -27.30 11.11
C THR A 395 -14.11 -27.60 12.57
N ASN A 396 -13.06 -28.35 12.92
CA ASN A 396 -12.69 -28.65 14.30
C ASN A 396 -12.22 -27.35 14.99
N LEU A 397 -13.07 -26.32 15.01
CA LEU A 397 -12.81 -24.91 15.32
C LEU A 397 -13.47 -24.47 16.61
#